data_AF-A0A7C4YQF6-F1
#
_entry.id   AF-A0A7C4YQF6-F1
#
_cell.length_a   1.000
_cell.length_b   1.000
_cell.length_c   1.000
_cell.angle_alpha   90.00
_cell.angle_beta   90.00
_cell.angle_gamma   90.00
#
_symmetry.space_group_name_H-M   'P 1'
#
loop_
_entity.id
_entity.type
_entity.pdbx_description
1 polymer ?
#
loop_
_entity_poly.entity_id
_entity_poly.type
_entity_poly.pdbx_seq_one_letter_code
_entity_poly.pdbx_strand_id
1 'polypeptide(L)'
;MPIFFYHKTYIEPFGDNTQLQADPEHPIVIFGDKTTVHGIGRNDVVDHVVLGWSGAASKAKDKLSLIGPGETVRVIFDVFNNSNDATLVVRKAGSFDPIFTLENVTGKWEFTLVMGKTNLIFDVDGVPEFGVQFDYTLDFDIVEPPEWEQSPSSNDYNDPANWSGASVPGEFEIAAFGKSSVKNIVISGHAPVAGWIFKKDAADYTFTIPDADDHFINFRGQGIDIKGGSATIVNNGTNQTVGHPNGLFFGTSATAGAATIVNHGFTGFYETSNAGSAKITNDGLLDFFASSSAGKATLANEGTTNFLETSNAGSAKLTNQAGASLTFFDTSSAETAKITNNSFNDGVNSFGLQFQDAGNASNSTIVNNGELDFFHNSTAGNSTIITNSGGSAFFIDNSSGGNAKLIANSGGKFDFSFGSGQNGDGKIAVGSIAGAGDFWLGGNELTVGGNNASTTVSGSIHDGGNGGGAGASLVKIG
;
A
#
# COMPACT_ATOMS: atom_id res chain seq x y z
N MET A 1 6.81 6.85 7.29
CA MET A 1 7.87 7.86 7.13
C MET A 1 7.20 9.14 6.65
N PRO A 2 7.74 10.35 6.87
CA PRO A 2 7.26 11.54 6.15
C PRO A 2 7.55 11.34 4.66
N ILE A 3 6.62 11.76 3.79
CA ILE A 3 6.78 11.72 2.34
C ILE A 3 7.16 13.15 1.91
N PHE A 4 8.24 13.28 1.14
CA PHE A 4 8.76 14.56 0.68
C PHE A 4 8.45 14.74 -0.80
N PHE A 5 7.96 15.90 -1.19
CA PHE A 5 7.63 16.23 -2.57
C PHE A 5 8.28 17.57 -2.96
N TYR A 6 8.93 17.62 -4.13
CA TYR A 6 9.74 18.76 -4.57
C TYR A 6 9.24 19.29 -5.93
N HIS A 7 9.15 20.62 -6.05
CA HIS A 7 9.05 21.31 -7.35
C HIS A 7 10.08 22.43 -7.42
N LYS A 8 10.83 22.52 -8.52
CA LYS A 8 11.75 23.63 -8.81
C LYS A 8 11.05 24.59 -9.77
N THR A 9 10.49 25.69 -9.25
CA THR A 9 9.96 26.74 -10.13
C THR A 9 11.12 27.57 -10.67
N TYR A 10 11.50 27.28 -11.91
CA TYR A 10 12.63 27.90 -12.62
C TYR A 10 12.26 29.33 -13.06
N ILE A 11 12.88 30.36 -12.48
CA ILE A 11 12.88 31.72 -13.03
C ILE A 11 14.35 32.07 -13.29
N GLU A 12 14.80 31.95 -14.55
CA GLU A 12 16.19 32.16 -14.99
C GLU A 12 16.69 33.62 -14.87
N PRO A 13 18.03 33.88 -14.98
CA PRO A 13 19.16 32.94 -15.13
C PRO A 13 20.31 33.13 -14.11
N PHE A 14 21.10 32.07 -13.85
CA PHE A 14 22.57 32.00 -14.02
C PHE A 14 23.15 30.70 -13.41
N GLY A 15 23.90 29.92 -14.23
CA GLY A 15 25.00 29.04 -13.79
C GLY A 15 24.70 27.58 -13.46
N ASP A 16 25.05 26.67 -14.39
CA ASP A 16 25.08 25.20 -14.21
C ASP A 16 26.15 24.73 -13.21
N ASN A 17 25.77 23.79 -12.32
CA ASN A 17 26.50 22.59 -11.89
C ASN A 17 26.03 22.12 -10.50
N THR A 18 25.20 21.08 -10.43
CA THR A 18 24.95 20.33 -9.17
C THR A 18 25.18 18.84 -9.42
N GLN A 19 26.04 18.23 -8.62
CA GLN A 19 26.33 16.79 -8.58
C GLN A 19 25.91 16.29 -7.19
N LEU A 20 25.14 15.21 -7.12
CA LEU A 20 24.72 14.54 -5.88
C LEU A 20 25.84 13.60 -5.41
N GLN A 21 26.29 13.72 -4.16
CA GLN A 21 27.15 12.72 -3.52
C GLN A 21 26.63 12.32 -2.14
N ALA A 22 26.83 11.06 -1.77
CA ALA A 22 26.57 10.52 -0.44
C ALA A 22 27.87 9.90 0.09
N ASP A 23 28.20 10.12 1.37
CA ASP A 23 29.23 9.31 2.07
C ASP A 23 29.05 9.30 3.62
N PRO A 24 29.41 8.21 4.33
CA PRO A 24 29.23 7.99 5.76
C PRO A 24 30.51 8.17 6.61
N GLU A 25 30.36 8.25 7.95
CA GLU A 25 31.33 8.01 9.06
C GLU A 25 31.58 9.14 10.11
N HIS A 26 30.92 9.03 11.28
CA HIS A 26 31.30 9.45 12.67
C HIS A 26 31.61 10.97 13.01
N PRO A 27 31.89 11.42 14.27
CA PRO A 27 30.92 11.90 15.30
C PRO A 27 31.22 13.26 16.06
N ILE A 28 30.19 13.84 16.74
CA ILE A 28 30.17 14.58 18.07
C ILE A 28 30.49 16.13 18.26
N VAL A 29 29.47 16.88 18.78
CA VAL A 29 29.35 17.96 19.86
C VAL A 29 29.82 19.42 19.55
N ILE A 30 29.19 20.57 19.92
CA ILE A 30 28.69 21.18 21.21
C ILE A 30 27.60 22.29 20.97
N PHE A 31 26.73 22.53 21.98
CA PHE A 31 25.64 23.54 22.11
C PHE A 31 26.04 25.04 22.29
N GLY A 32 25.09 25.96 22.01
CA GLY A 32 24.92 27.28 22.66
C GLY A 32 24.06 28.26 21.83
N ASP A 33 23.25 29.19 22.33
CA ASP A 33 22.67 29.46 23.65
C ASP A 33 21.41 30.33 23.43
N LYS A 34 20.46 30.23 24.36
CA LYS A 34 19.21 30.97 24.61
C LYS A 34 18.84 32.20 23.75
N THR A 35 17.63 32.16 23.17
CA THR A 35 16.75 33.34 23.07
C THR A 35 15.32 32.98 23.50
N THR A 36 14.74 33.80 24.36
CA THR A 36 13.35 33.69 24.84
C THR A 36 12.43 34.24 23.74
N VAL A 37 11.47 33.45 23.26
CA VAL A 37 10.51 33.90 22.23
C VAL A 37 9.11 34.01 22.84
N HIS A 38 8.47 35.16 22.64
CA HIS A 38 7.05 35.38 22.93
C HIS A 38 6.19 34.63 21.92
N GLY A 39 5.11 33.99 22.38
CA GLY A 39 4.30 33.04 21.62
C GLY A 39 3.84 33.55 20.24
N ILE A 40 4.05 32.71 19.23
CA ILE A 40 3.63 32.91 17.83
C ILE A 40 2.34 32.11 17.62
N GLY A 41 1.33 32.73 17.01
CA GLY A 41 0.04 32.13 16.71
C GLY A 41 0.05 31.25 15.44
N ARG A 42 -0.99 30.43 15.28
CA ARG A 42 -1.15 29.45 14.19
C ARG A 42 -1.09 30.06 12.76
N ASN A 43 -1.43 31.34 12.61
CA ASN A 43 -1.58 32.03 11.33
C ASN A 43 -0.62 33.22 11.15
N ASP A 44 0.41 33.35 11.99
CA ASP A 44 1.33 34.49 11.92
C ASP A 44 2.36 34.28 10.81
N VAL A 45 2.54 35.26 9.93
CA VAL A 45 3.65 35.30 8.95
C VAL A 45 4.95 35.56 9.71
N VAL A 46 5.98 34.74 9.50
CA VAL A 46 7.31 34.99 10.08
C VAL A 46 8.05 35.93 9.13
N ASP A 47 7.58 37.17 9.07
CA ASP A 47 8.12 38.14 8.12
C ASP A 47 9.39 38.80 8.67
N HIS A 48 10.40 38.92 7.81
CA HIS A 48 11.72 39.50 8.06
C HIS A 48 12.39 39.14 9.38
N VAL A 49 13.26 38.14 9.31
CA VAL A 49 14.02 37.67 10.45
C VAL A 49 15.50 37.68 10.11
N VAL A 50 16.16 38.84 10.29
CA VAL A 50 17.64 38.91 10.36
C VAL A 50 18.05 38.26 11.69
N LEU A 51 18.06 36.93 11.74
CA LEU A 51 18.53 36.19 12.90
C LEU A 51 19.81 35.44 12.55
N GLY A 52 20.80 35.54 13.43
CA GLY A 52 21.83 34.53 13.52
C GLY A 52 21.19 33.15 13.71
N TRP A 53 21.88 32.12 13.22
CA TRP A 53 21.35 30.79 12.90
C TRP A 53 20.51 30.10 14.00
N SER A 54 20.74 30.40 15.28
CA SER A 54 19.97 29.82 16.40
C SER A 54 18.52 30.32 16.50
N GLY A 55 18.23 31.53 16.00
CA GLY A 55 16.93 32.19 16.19
C GLY A 55 15.84 31.73 15.22
N ALA A 56 16.18 31.50 13.95
CA ALA A 56 15.23 31.07 12.93
C ALA A 56 14.88 29.58 13.05
N ALA A 57 15.86 28.72 13.39
CA ALA A 57 15.64 27.30 13.66
C ALA A 57 14.71 27.07 14.86
N SER A 58 14.79 27.91 15.89
CA SER A 58 13.87 27.87 17.04
C SER A 58 12.43 28.26 16.65
N LYS A 59 12.25 29.31 15.83
CA LYS A 59 10.91 29.73 15.37
C LYS A 59 10.27 28.71 14.43
N ALA A 60 11.07 28.11 13.54
CA ALA A 60 10.64 27.02 12.67
C ALA A 60 10.16 25.81 13.48
N LYS A 61 10.94 25.44 14.50
CA LYS A 61 10.62 24.36 15.43
C LYS A 61 9.33 24.63 16.23
N ASP A 62 9.13 25.86 16.67
CA ASP A 62 7.92 26.26 17.40
C ASP A 62 6.67 26.19 16.49
N LYS A 63 6.74 26.67 15.24
CA LYS A 63 5.63 26.52 14.28
C LYS A 63 5.36 25.05 13.92
N LEU A 64 6.39 24.28 13.58
CA LEU A 64 6.25 22.85 13.25
C LEU A 64 5.67 22.03 14.41
N SER A 65 5.87 22.46 15.66
CA SER A 65 5.28 21.82 16.85
C SER A 65 3.77 22.08 17.02
N LEU A 66 3.23 23.07 16.30
CA LEU A 66 1.80 23.40 16.28
C LEU A 66 1.03 22.68 15.16
N ILE A 67 1.74 21.96 14.29
CA ILE A 67 1.19 21.31 13.09
C ILE A 67 0.95 19.83 13.39
N GLY A 68 -0.29 19.40 13.21
CA GLY A 68 -0.75 18.04 13.53
C GLY A 68 -0.35 17.01 12.46
N PRO A 69 -0.34 15.71 12.82
CA PRO A 69 -0.16 14.65 11.84
C PRO A 69 -1.25 14.72 10.77
N GLY A 70 -0.85 14.78 9.50
CA GLY A 70 -1.72 14.84 8.33
C GLY A 70 -1.94 16.23 7.74
N GLU A 71 -1.48 17.30 8.40
CA GLU A 71 -1.55 18.66 7.85
C GLU A 71 -0.42 18.89 6.80
N THR A 72 -0.76 19.61 5.74
CA THR A 72 0.19 20.03 4.69
C THR A 72 0.75 21.40 5.03
N VAL A 73 2.06 21.54 4.89
CA VAL A 73 2.79 22.76 5.18
C VAL A 73 3.57 23.15 3.95
N ARG A 74 3.35 24.36 3.46
CA ARG A 74 4.21 24.95 2.44
C ARG A 74 5.39 25.57 3.17
N VAL A 75 6.58 25.10 2.84
CA VAL A 75 7.85 25.64 3.34
C VAL A 75 8.48 26.43 2.22
N ILE A 76 8.58 27.74 2.39
CA ILE A 76 9.27 28.62 1.44
C ILE A 76 10.62 28.95 2.04
N PHE A 77 11.68 28.66 1.30
CA PHE A 77 13.06 28.97 1.67
C PHE A 77 13.66 29.89 0.63
N ASP A 78 13.92 31.15 0.99
CA ASP A 78 14.52 32.11 0.06
C ASP A 78 15.93 32.48 0.54
N VAL A 79 16.95 32.20 -0.27
CA VAL A 79 18.37 32.46 0.04
C VAL A 79 18.86 33.63 -0.78
N PHE A 80 19.13 34.75 -0.11
CA PHE A 80 19.42 36.03 -0.78
C PHE A 80 20.91 36.33 -0.98
N ASN A 81 21.84 35.48 -0.53
CA ASN A 81 23.27 35.75 -0.63
C ASN A 81 24.02 34.70 -1.48
N ASN A 82 24.84 35.18 -2.43
CA ASN A 82 25.49 34.43 -3.53
C ASN A 82 26.67 33.52 -3.10
N SER A 83 26.66 32.97 -1.89
CA SER A 83 27.63 31.94 -1.55
C SER A 83 27.09 30.60 -2.05
N ASN A 84 27.82 29.98 -2.97
CA ASN A 84 27.44 28.73 -3.61
C ASN A 84 27.55 27.51 -2.67
N ASP A 85 27.65 27.70 -1.35
CA ASP A 85 28.08 26.67 -0.40
C ASP A 85 27.04 26.38 0.71
N ALA A 86 25.81 26.90 0.59
CA ALA A 86 24.75 26.61 1.56
C ALA A 86 24.09 25.26 1.25
N THR A 87 24.07 24.35 2.23
CA THR A 87 23.40 23.05 2.12
C THR A 87 22.22 22.96 3.08
N LEU A 88 20.98 22.89 2.58
CA LEU A 88 19.80 22.66 3.41
C LEU A 88 19.67 21.16 3.73
N VAL A 89 19.51 20.82 5.00
CA VAL A 89 19.39 19.45 5.48
C VAL A 89 18.11 19.28 6.31
N VAL A 90 17.20 18.40 5.89
CA VAL A 90 15.99 18.07 6.66
C VAL A 90 16.17 16.72 7.33
N ARG A 91 16.00 16.65 8.65
CA ARG A 91 16.21 15.45 9.47
C ARG A 91 14.99 15.15 10.33
N LYS A 92 14.89 13.91 10.83
CA LYS A 92 13.90 13.57 11.85
C LYS A 92 14.37 14.08 13.22
N ALA A 93 13.48 14.59 14.05
CA ALA A 93 13.86 15.00 15.40
C ALA A 93 14.43 13.81 16.20
N GLY A 94 15.66 13.97 16.69
CA GLY A 94 16.41 12.91 17.38
C GLY A 94 17.14 11.92 16.46
N SER A 95 17.16 12.16 15.14
CA SER A 95 17.99 11.45 14.17
C SER A 95 19.02 12.41 13.58
N PHE A 96 20.24 11.89 13.39
CA PHE A 96 21.31 12.60 12.70
C PHE A 96 21.35 12.27 11.20
N ASP A 97 20.56 11.31 10.74
CA ASP A 97 20.52 11.00 9.31
C ASP A 97 19.64 12.02 8.58
N PRO A 98 20.14 12.65 7.52
CA PRO A 98 19.32 13.51 6.69
C PRO A 98 18.25 12.68 6.02
N ILE A 99 17.01 13.14 6.14
CA ILE A 99 15.91 12.67 5.30
C ILE A 99 16.04 13.28 3.90
N PHE A 100 16.55 14.51 3.83
CA PHE A 100 16.82 15.20 2.58
C PHE A 100 17.97 16.19 2.75
N THR A 101 18.78 16.34 1.70
CA THR A 101 19.85 17.33 1.62
C THR A 101 19.77 18.03 0.26
N LEU A 102 19.86 19.36 0.26
CA LEU A 102 19.94 20.19 -0.93
C LEU A 102 21.19 21.04 -0.85
N GLU A 103 22.14 20.81 -1.74
CA GLU A 103 23.43 21.53 -1.80
C GLU A 103 23.33 22.75 -2.72
N ASN A 104 24.19 23.75 -2.49
CA ASN A 104 24.35 24.95 -3.31
C ASN A 104 23.06 25.76 -3.49
N VAL A 105 22.29 25.91 -2.41
CA VAL A 105 20.95 26.55 -2.44
C VAL A 105 21.09 28.06 -2.64
N THR A 106 20.69 28.56 -3.82
CA THR A 106 20.55 30.00 -4.09
C THR A 106 19.14 30.31 -4.60
N GLY A 107 18.61 31.49 -4.29
CA GLY A 107 17.27 31.92 -4.71
C GLY A 107 16.12 31.32 -3.89
N LYS A 108 14.90 31.44 -4.43
CA LYS A 108 13.66 31.00 -3.76
C LYS A 108 13.33 29.55 -4.09
N TRP A 109 13.18 28.76 -3.03
CA TRP A 109 12.80 27.37 -3.04
C TRP A 109 11.47 27.19 -2.33
N GLU A 110 10.68 26.25 -2.83
CA GLU A 110 9.37 25.97 -2.30
C GLU A 110 9.19 24.46 -2.18
N PHE A 111 8.79 24.04 -0.97
CA PHE A 111 8.61 22.66 -0.62
C PHE A 111 7.20 22.48 -0.05
N THR A 112 6.57 21.37 -0.40
CA THR A 112 5.31 20.96 0.25
C THR A 112 5.60 19.76 1.13
N LEU A 113 5.32 19.91 2.42
CA LEU A 113 5.55 18.89 3.43
C LEU A 113 4.22 18.37 3.94
N VAL A 114 4.04 17.05 3.86
CA VAL A 114 2.92 16.38 4.51
C VAL A 114 3.40 15.85 5.86
N MET A 115 2.93 16.46 6.96
CA MET A 115 3.46 16.17 8.29
C MET A 115 3.07 14.77 8.77
N GLY A 116 4.05 13.88 8.91
CA GLY A 116 3.86 12.56 9.52
C GLY A 116 3.73 12.64 11.05
N LYS A 117 3.62 11.47 11.73
CA LYS A 117 3.56 11.37 13.21
C LYS A 117 4.86 11.76 13.94
N THR A 118 5.88 12.25 13.23
CA THR A 118 7.21 12.49 13.79
C THR A 118 7.67 13.90 13.49
N ASN A 119 8.16 14.58 14.53
CA ASN A 119 8.71 15.92 14.45
C ASN A 119 9.90 15.95 13.49
N LEU A 120 9.98 16.99 12.67
CA LEU A 120 11.08 17.23 11.73
C LEU A 120 11.95 18.38 12.23
N ILE A 121 13.24 18.33 11.88
CA ILE A 121 14.23 19.38 12.11
C ILE A 121 14.74 19.81 10.74
N PHE A 122 14.76 21.12 10.50
CA PHE A 122 15.42 21.73 9.34
C PHE A 122 16.73 22.34 9.83
N ASP A 123 17.84 21.89 9.26
CA ASP A 123 19.20 22.36 9.53
C ASP A 123 19.80 22.88 8.23
N VAL A 124 20.77 23.78 8.28
CA VAL A 124 21.53 24.19 7.10
C VAL A 124 22.99 23.91 7.44
N ASP A 125 23.67 23.04 6.71
CA ASP A 125 25.09 22.76 6.88
C ASP A 125 25.91 23.56 5.86
N GLY A 126 27.04 24.11 6.30
CA GLY A 126 27.90 24.97 5.50
C GLY A 126 28.52 26.06 6.37
N VAL A 127 29.73 25.82 6.86
CA VAL A 127 30.47 26.78 7.67
C VAL A 127 31.18 27.74 6.72
N PRO A 128 30.80 29.03 6.59
CA PRO A 128 31.71 29.97 5.96
C PRO A 128 32.88 30.19 6.92
N GLU A 129 34.11 30.10 6.39
CA GLU A 129 35.24 30.77 7.01
C GLU A 129 34.86 32.23 7.25
N PHE A 130 34.67 32.59 8.52
CA PHE A 130 34.50 33.94 9.07
C PHE A 130 33.80 34.99 8.18
N GLY A 131 32.52 35.24 8.47
CA GLY A 131 31.94 36.59 8.33
C GLY A 131 30.87 36.81 7.26
N VAL A 132 30.35 35.77 6.60
CA VAL A 132 29.21 35.91 5.67
C VAL A 132 27.90 35.65 6.41
N GLN A 133 27.07 36.68 6.60
CA GLN A 133 25.67 36.52 7.01
C GLN A 133 24.85 36.07 5.79
N PHE A 134 24.16 34.94 5.92
CA PHE A 134 23.13 34.53 4.96
C PHE A 134 21.80 35.11 5.42
N ASP A 135 21.22 35.98 4.59
CA ASP A 135 19.82 36.37 4.76
C ASP A 135 18.96 35.28 4.13
N TYR A 136 18.09 34.67 4.94
CA TYR A 136 17.05 33.77 4.45
C TYR A 136 15.71 34.07 5.11
N THR A 137 14.64 33.79 4.36
CA THR A 137 13.28 33.79 4.92
C THR A 137 12.76 32.38 4.88
N LEU A 138 12.21 31.92 6.01
CA LEU A 138 11.58 30.62 6.15
C LEU A 138 10.11 30.86 6.51
N ASP A 139 9.25 30.76 5.51
CA ASP A 139 7.81 30.88 5.71
C ASP A 139 7.15 29.51 5.80
N PHE A 140 6.19 29.41 6.70
CA PHE A 140 5.37 28.21 6.89
C PHE A 140 3.92 28.66 6.77
N ASP A 141 3.37 28.47 5.58
CA ASP A 141 1.95 28.62 5.36
C ASP A 141 1.29 27.26 5.60
N ILE A 142 0.37 27.22 6.56
CA ILE A 142 -0.63 26.16 6.60
C ILE A 142 -1.54 26.45 5.41
N VAL A 143 -1.25 25.80 4.30
CA VAL A 143 -2.15 25.82 3.14
C VAL A 143 -3.28 24.87 3.50
N GLU A 144 -4.45 25.43 3.79
CA GLU A 144 -5.66 24.61 3.92
C GLU A 144 -5.80 23.79 2.63
N PRO A 145 -5.95 22.46 2.72
CA PRO A 145 -6.05 21.60 1.56
C PRO A 145 -7.18 22.11 0.64
N PRO A 146 -7.02 22.09 -0.69
CA PRO A 146 -8.10 22.44 -1.59
C PRO A 146 -9.33 21.58 -1.24
N GLU A 147 -10.43 22.25 -0.89
CA GLU A 147 -11.65 21.63 -0.40
C GLU A 147 -12.71 21.64 -1.49
N TRP A 148 -13.39 20.51 -1.67
CA TRP A 148 -14.55 20.42 -2.53
C TRP A 148 -15.65 21.35 -2.00
N GLU A 149 -16.11 22.27 -2.85
CA GLU A 149 -16.97 23.37 -2.43
C GLU A 149 -18.29 22.90 -1.79
N GLN A 150 -18.87 23.72 -0.92
CA GLN A 150 -20.18 23.42 -0.34
C GLN A 150 -21.30 23.47 -1.39
N SER A 151 -21.12 24.24 -2.45
CA SER A 151 -22.06 24.41 -3.55
C SER A 151 -21.33 24.57 -4.89
N PRO A 152 -20.67 23.50 -5.38
CA PRO A 152 -19.93 23.53 -6.63
C PRO A 152 -20.90 23.67 -7.82
N SER A 153 -20.40 24.21 -8.93
CA SER A 153 -21.20 24.49 -10.11
C SER A 153 -21.51 23.24 -10.92
N SER A 154 -20.65 22.22 -10.82
CA SER A 154 -20.79 20.93 -11.49
C SER A 154 -20.39 19.81 -10.54
N ASN A 155 -20.36 18.57 -11.06
CA ASN A 155 -19.91 17.40 -10.33
C ASN A 155 -18.59 16.85 -10.84
N ASP A 156 -17.85 17.64 -11.62
CA ASP A 156 -16.59 17.26 -12.23
C ASP A 156 -15.43 17.49 -11.26
N TYR A 157 -14.74 16.42 -10.85
CA TYR A 157 -13.56 16.51 -9.98
C TYR A 157 -12.45 17.35 -10.62
N ASN A 158 -12.32 17.29 -11.94
CA ASN A 158 -11.24 17.92 -12.69
C ASN A 158 -11.57 19.37 -13.07
N ASP A 159 -12.73 19.90 -12.70
CA ASP A 159 -13.08 21.32 -12.89
C ASP A 159 -12.53 22.16 -11.72
N PRO A 160 -11.56 23.07 -11.96
CA PRO A 160 -11.00 23.90 -10.90
C PRO A 160 -12.04 24.75 -10.16
N ALA A 161 -13.16 25.12 -10.81
CA ALA A 161 -14.20 25.94 -10.21
C ALA A 161 -14.96 25.25 -9.07
N ASN A 162 -14.82 23.93 -8.91
CA ASN A 162 -15.46 23.15 -7.85
C ASN A 162 -14.60 23.02 -6.58
N TRP A 163 -13.39 23.57 -6.58
CA TRP A 163 -12.44 23.51 -5.48
C TRP A 163 -12.19 24.90 -4.88
N SER A 164 -12.02 24.95 -3.56
CA SER A 164 -11.60 26.17 -2.88
C SER A 164 -10.26 26.67 -3.43
N GLY A 165 -10.18 27.94 -3.79
CA GLY A 165 -8.99 28.51 -4.43
C GLY A 165 -8.91 28.33 -5.94
N ALA A 166 -9.94 27.76 -6.57
CA ALA A 166 -10.06 27.57 -8.01
C ALA A 166 -8.90 26.75 -8.62
N SER A 167 -8.43 25.73 -7.89
CA SER A 167 -7.36 24.82 -8.31
C SER A 167 -7.72 23.38 -7.94
N VAL A 168 -7.58 22.47 -8.90
CA VAL A 168 -7.73 21.02 -8.65
C VAL A 168 -6.54 20.54 -7.82
N PRO A 169 -6.74 19.72 -6.77
CA PRO A 169 -5.66 19.13 -6.00
C PRO A 169 -4.66 18.39 -6.89
N GLY A 170 -3.39 18.73 -6.77
CA GLY A 170 -2.29 18.08 -7.47
C GLY A 170 -1.74 16.84 -6.75
N GLU A 171 -0.77 16.18 -7.39
CA GLU A 171 -0.19 14.90 -6.95
C GLU A 171 0.40 14.90 -5.53
N PHE A 172 0.73 16.08 -5.00
CA PHE A 172 1.35 16.28 -3.69
C PHE A 172 0.41 16.89 -2.66
N GLU A 173 -0.84 17.14 -3.05
CA GLU A 173 -1.83 17.82 -2.23
C GLU A 173 -2.85 16.83 -1.68
N ILE A 174 -3.38 17.15 -0.50
CA ILE A 174 -4.52 16.44 0.07
C ILE A 174 -5.76 17.19 -0.39
N ALA A 175 -6.70 16.48 -1.01
CA ALA A 175 -8.02 17.01 -1.30
C ALA A 175 -8.93 16.85 -0.08
N ALA A 176 -9.63 17.90 0.32
CA ALA A 176 -10.52 17.86 1.47
C ALA A 176 -12.00 17.81 1.07
N PHE A 177 -12.78 17.05 1.84
CA PHE A 177 -14.22 16.92 1.64
C PHE A 177 -14.96 17.23 2.94
N GLY A 178 -15.72 18.32 2.92
CA GLY A 178 -16.67 18.70 3.96
C GLY A 178 -18.12 18.39 3.57
N LYS A 179 -19.08 19.20 4.01
CA LYS A 179 -20.45 19.14 3.49
C LYS A 179 -20.50 19.72 2.08
N SER A 180 -21.25 19.09 1.17
CA SER A 180 -21.51 19.64 -0.15
C SER A 180 -22.92 19.31 -0.64
N SER A 181 -23.49 20.19 -1.46
CA SER A 181 -24.72 19.93 -2.21
C SER A 181 -24.50 18.95 -3.36
N VAL A 182 -23.25 18.80 -3.85
CA VAL A 182 -22.89 17.86 -4.92
C VAL A 182 -21.97 16.80 -4.35
N LYS A 183 -22.46 15.55 -4.35
CA LYS A 183 -21.81 14.41 -3.67
C LYS A 183 -21.51 13.25 -4.60
N ASN A 184 -22.07 13.27 -5.81
CA ASN A 184 -21.84 12.27 -6.86
C ASN A 184 -20.85 12.85 -7.87
N ILE A 185 -19.57 12.66 -7.60
CA ILE A 185 -18.46 13.31 -8.30
C ILE A 185 -17.96 12.38 -9.42
N VAL A 186 -17.62 12.95 -10.57
CA VAL A 186 -17.04 12.23 -11.70
C VAL A 186 -15.58 12.61 -11.87
N ILE A 187 -14.70 11.63 -12.01
CA ILE A 187 -13.30 11.82 -12.41
C ILE A 187 -13.27 11.81 -13.95
N SER A 188 -13.17 12.99 -14.57
CA SER A 188 -13.27 13.19 -16.03
C SER A 188 -11.92 13.29 -16.74
N GLY A 189 -10.82 13.04 -16.02
CA GLY A 189 -9.46 13.05 -16.56
C GLY A 189 -8.43 12.70 -15.50
N HIS A 190 -7.15 12.82 -15.84
CA HIS A 190 -6.04 12.52 -14.94
C HIS A 190 -6.12 13.35 -13.64
N ALA A 191 -6.26 12.66 -12.51
CA ALA A 191 -6.34 13.24 -11.18
C ALA A 191 -5.30 12.60 -10.24
N PRO A 192 -4.02 12.99 -10.31
CA PRO A 192 -3.06 12.53 -9.32
C PRO A 192 -3.25 13.33 -8.03
N VAL A 193 -3.19 12.67 -6.88
CA VAL A 193 -3.44 13.31 -5.58
C VAL A 193 -2.62 12.64 -4.48
N ALA A 194 -2.17 13.37 -3.46
CA ALA A 194 -1.49 12.74 -2.33
C ALA A 194 -2.49 11.94 -1.49
N GLY A 195 -3.69 12.47 -1.29
CA GLY A 195 -4.72 11.82 -0.50
C GLY A 195 -6.04 12.55 -0.49
N TRP A 196 -7.06 11.89 0.04
CA TRP A 196 -8.36 12.47 0.33
C TRP A 196 -8.60 12.47 1.83
N ILE A 197 -9.02 13.61 2.38
CA ILE A 197 -9.47 13.70 3.77
C ILE A 197 -10.95 14.06 3.82
N PHE A 198 -11.76 13.17 4.39
CA PHE A 198 -13.16 13.44 4.69
C PHE A 198 -13.25 13.98 6.11
N LYS A 199 -13.60 15.26 6.23
CA LYS A 199 -13.70 15.95 7.52
C LYS A 199 -14.79 15.31 8.40
N LYS A 200 -14.80 15.63 9.69
CA LYS A 200 -15.77 15.05 10.65
C LYS A 200 -17.22 15.31 10.28
N ASP A 201 -17.47 16.42 9.60
CA ASP A 201 -18.79 16.85 9.15
C ASP A 201 -19.05 16.53 7.67
N ALA A 202 -18.17 15.76 7.02
CA ALA A 202 -18.30 15.39 5.62
C ALA A 202 -19.61 14.65 5.34
N ALA A 203 -20.14 14.86 4.14
CA ALA A 203 -21.26 14.07 3.63
C ALA A 203 -20.79 12.68 3.16
N ASP A 204 -21.76 11.85 2.76
CA ASP A 204 -21.49 10.61 2.03
C ASP A 204 -21.26 10.94 0.55
N TYR A 205 -20.06 10.68 0.05
CA TYR A 205 -19.66 10.93 -1.33
C TYR A 205 -19.59 9.63 -2.15
N THR A 206 -19.93 9.75 -3.42
CA THR A 206 -19.68 8.72 -4.45
C THR A 206 -18.83 9.34 -5.55
N PHE A 207 -17.73 8.68 -5.88
CA PHE A 207 -16.81 9.04 -6.95
C PHE A 207 -16.92 8.02 -8.06
N THR A 208 -17.15 8.46 -9.29
CA THR A 208 -17.21 7.58 -10.45
C THR A 208 -16.02 7.86 -11.37
N ILE A 209 -15.27 6.82 -11.68
CA ILE A 209 -14.25 6.83 -12.74
C ILE A 209 -14.91 6.18 -13.95
N PRO A 210 -15.29 6.95 -14.99
CA PRO A 210 -15.89 6.39 -16.19
C PRO A 210 -14.89 5.56 -16.99
N ASP A 211 -15.39 4.65 -17.83
CA ASP A 211 -14.56 3.95 -18.81
C ASP A 211 -14.28 4.86 -20.01
N ALA A 212 -13.29 5.73 -19.88
CA ALA A 212 -12.81 6.57 -20.98
C ALA A 212 -11.30 6.82 -20.83
N ASP A 213 -10.63 7.04 -21.96
CA ASP A 213 -9.19 7.25 -22.00
C ASP A 213 -8.76 8.43 -21.11
N ASP A 214 -7.68 8.22 -20.37
CA ASP A 214 -7.07 9.18 -19.43
C ASP A 214 -7.95 9.52 -18.21
N HIS A 215 -9.04 8.77 -17.97
CA HIS A 215 -9.84 8.90 -16.75
C HIS A 215 -9.28 8.00 -15.66
N PHE A 216 -8.45 8.58 -14.80
CA PHE A 216 -7.91 7.86 -13.66
C PHE A 216 -7.61 8.77 -12.49
N ILE A 217 -7.65 8.16 -11.30
CA ILE A 217 -7.17 8.78 -10.07
C ILE A 217 -5.99 7.98 -9.53
N ASN A 218 -4.94 8.69 -9.13
CA ASN A 218 -3.71 8.08 -8.61
C ASN A 218 -3.33 8.68 -7.26
N PHE A 219 -3.49 7.89 -6.20
CA PHE A 219 -3.08 8.23 -4.85
C PHE A 219 -1.59 7.96 -4.66
N ARG A 220 -0.79 9.02 -4.52
CA ARG A 220 0.69 8.94 -4.40
C ARG A 220 1.25 9.32 -3.03
N GLY A 221 0.38 9.62 -2.07
CA GLY A 221 0.76 10.06 -0.73
C GLY A 221 0.11 9.21 0.36
N GLN A 222 -0.65 9.86 1.24
CA GLN A 222 -1.34 9.18 2.35
C GLN A 222 -2.49 8.28 1.87
N GLY A 223 -3.12 8.56 0.72
CA GLY A 223 -4.36 7.91 0.31
C GLY A 223 -5.58 8.47 1.03
N ILE A 224 -6.53 7.62 1.41
CA ILE A 224 -7.87 8.04 1.85
C ILE A 224 -7.98 7.96 3.38
N ASP A 225 -8.35 9.07 4.00
CA ASP A 225 -8.60 9.20 5.44
C ASP A 225 -10.02 9.71 5.70
N ILE A 226 -10.86 8.87 6.29
CA ILE A 226 -12.27 9.17 6.55
C ILE A 226 -12.46 9.48 8.04
N LYS A 227 -12.69 10.75 8.39
CA LYS A 227 -13.04 11.18 9.76
C LYS A 227 -14.54 11.31 9.99
N GLY A 228 -15.31 11.50 8.93
CA GLY A 228 -16.77 11.60 8.92
C GLY A 228 -17.33 11.29 7.54
N GLY A 229 -18.64 11.05 7.45
CA GLY A 229 -19.28 10.63 6.21
C GLY A 229 -18.77 9.29 5.67
N SER A 230 -18.71 9.16 4.35
CA SER A 230 -18.18 7.99 3.65
C SER A 230 -17.66 8.34 2.26
N ALA A 231 -16.78 7.48 1.74
CA ALA A 231 -16.27 7.55 0.37
C ALA A 231 -16.59 6.23 -0.34
N THR A 232 -17.47 6.29 -1.34
CA THR A 232 -17.71 5.19 -2.28
C THR A 232 -17.03 5.50 -3.60
N ILE A 233 -16.18 4.61 -4.10
CA ILE A 233 -15.52 4.75 -5.40
C ILE A 233 -16.08 3.67 -6.31
N VAL A 234 -16.64 4.08 -7.45
CA VAL A 234 -17.11 3.20 -8.53
C VAL A 234 -16.14 3.35 -9.68
N ASN A 235 -15.29 2.34 -9.87
CA ASN A 235 -14.27 2.34 -10.90
C ASN A 235 -14.72 1.52 -12.10
N ASN A 236 -14.96 2.17 -13.24
CA ASN A 236 -15.28 1.51 -14.51
C ASN A 236 -14.12 1.53 -15.50
N GLY A 237 -12.98 2.17 -15.19
CA GLY A 237 -11.88 2.33 -16.13
C GLY A 237 -11.17 1.00 -16.42
N THR A 238 -11.29 0.49 -17.65
CA THR A 238 -10.83 -0.88 -18.00
C THR A 238 -9.44 -0.93 -18.64
N ASN A 239 -8.89 0.21 -19.05
CA ASN A 239 -7.72 0.27 -19.93
C ASN A 239 -6.38 0.33 -19.16
N GLN A 240 -5.52 -0.66 -19.38
CA GLN A 240 -4.14 -0.75 -18.83
C GLN A 240 -3.05 -0.26 -19.81
N THR A 241 -3.40 0.49 -20.87
CA THR A 241 -2.40 0.87 -21.87
C THR A 241 -1.29 1.72 -21.25
N VAL A 242 -0.03 1.28 -21.39
CA VAL A 242 1.15 2.00 -20.92
C VAL A 242 1.16 3.42 -21.52
N GLY A 243 1.10 4.43 -20.66
CA GLY A 243 1.06 5.85 -21.04
C GLY A 243 -0.32 6.51 -20.95
N HIS A 244 -1.40 5.73 -20.85
CA HIS A 244 -2.78 6.21 -20.64
C HIS A 244 -3.55 5.25 -19.73
N PRO A 245 -3.20 5.20 -18.43
CA PRO A 245 -3.90 4.31 -17.52
C PRO A 245 -5.34 4.82 -17.28
N ASN A 246 -6.34 3.94 -17.34
CA ASN A 246 -7.68 4.23 -16.83
C ASN A 246 -7.87 3.42 -15.54
N GLY A 247 -8.44 4.02 -14.50
CA GLY A 247 -8.78 3.29 -13.30
C GLY A 247 -8.39 3.96 -11.98
N LEU A 248 -8.22 3.12 -10.96
CA LEU A 248 -7.98 3.53 -9.58
C LEU A 248 -6.61 3.01 -9.13
N PHE A 249 -5.72 3.92 -8.74
CA PHE A 249 -4.35 3.57 -8.37
C PHE A 249 -3.98 4.06 -6.99
N PHE A 250 -3.31 3.18 -6.23
CA PHE A 250 -2.66 3.50 -4.97
C PHE A 250 -1.18 3.17 -5.10
N GLY A 251 -0.32 4.18 -5.09
CA GLY A 251 1.12 4.06 -5.18
C GLY A 251 1.83 4.41 -3.88
N THR A 252 3.16 4.27 -3.89
CA THR A 252 4.05 4.69 -2.80
C THR A 252 3.71 4.03 -1.47
N SER A 253 2.96 4.69 -0.59
CA SER A 253 2.48 4.12 0.68
C SER A 253 1.00 4.43 0.95
N ALA A 254 0.27 4.81 -0.09
CA ALA A 254 -1.12 5.23 0.03
C ALA A 254 -2.01 4.13 0.60
N THR A 255 -2.97 4.52 1.45
CA THR A 255 -4.00 3.61 1.94
C THR A 255 -5.36 3.86 1.27
N ALA A 256 -6.13 2.81 0.98
CA ALA A 256 -7.56 2.98 0.64
C ALA A 256 -8.43 3.30 1.89
N GLY A 257 -7.82 3.29 3.09
CA GLY A 257 -8.49 3.66 4.33
C GLY A 257 -9.70 2.77 4.61
N ALA A 258 -10.82 3.38 4.94
CA ALA A 258 -12.10 2.70 5.16
C ALA A 258 -13.10 2.91 3.99
N ALA A 259 -12.60 3.21 2.79
CA ALA A 259 -13.45 3.45 1.63
C ALA A 259 -14.25 2.20 1.23
N THR A 260 -15.37 2.42 0.54
CA THR A 260 -16.06 1.38 -0.22
C THR A 260 -15.62 1.48 -1.68
N ILE A 261 -15.08 0.41 -2.24
CA ILE A 261 -14.61 0.35 -3.62
C ILE A 261 -15.45 -0.69 -4.37
N VAL A 262 -16.05 -0.28 -5.47
CA VAL A 262 -16.69 -1.14 -6.46
C VAL A 262 -15.83 -1.07 -7.71
N ASN A 263 -15.11 -2.14 -8.01
CA ASN A 263 -14.16 -2.20 -9.11
C ASN A 263 -14.69 -3.07 -10.25
N HIS A 264 -15.26 -2.41 -11.27
CA HIS A 264 -15.65 -3.00 -12.55
C HIS A 264 -14.49 -2.97 -13.57
N GLY A 265 -13.56 -2.04 -13.40
CA GLY A 265 -12.39 -1.86 -14.26
C GLY A 265 -11.09 -2.39 -13.63
N PHE A 266 -10.03 -1.59 -13.72
CA PHE A 266 -8.72 -1.91 -13.15
C PHE A 266 -8.41 -1.08 -11.90
N THR A 267 -8.15 -1.76 -10.79
CA THR A 267 -7.61 -1.16 -9.57
C THR A 267 -6.24 -1.74 -9.25
N GLY A 268 -5.24 -0.88 -9.00
CA GLY A 268 -3.88 -1.30 -8.68
C GLY A 268 -3.38 -0.72 -7.35
N PHE A 269 -2.85 -1.59 -6.49
CA PHE A 269 -2.05 -1.24 -5.32
C PHE A 269 -0.58 -1.56 -5.62
N TYR A 270 0.28 -0.54 -5.66
CA TYR A 270 1.70 -0.67 -6.00
C TYR A 270 2.62 -0.32 -4.83
N GLU A 271 3.90 -0.65 -4.99
CA GLU A 271 4.98 -0.31 -4.06
C GLU A 271 4.69 -0.80 -2.63
N THR A 272 4.53 0.10 -1.66
CA THR A 272 4.21 -0.24 -0.25
C THR A 272 2.79 0.18 0.15
N SER A 273 1.92 0.44 -0.83
CA SER A 273 0.53 0.83 -0.60
C SER A 273 -0.30 -0.26 0.09
N ASN A 274 -1.45 0.11 0.67
CA ASN A 274 -2.31 -0.85 1.34
C ASN A 274 -3.82 -0.58 1.17
N ALA A 275 -4.63 -1.63 1.08
CA ALA A 275 -6.09 -1.49 1.02
C ALA A 275 -6.74 -1.08 2.37
N GLY A 276 -5.95 -0.86 3.43
CA GLY A 276 -6.46 -0.41 4.72
C GLY A 276 -7.50 -1.36 5.30
N SER A 277 -8.65 -0.82 5.72
CA SER A 277 -9.84 -1.57 6.12
C SER A 277 -10.99 -1.39 5.11
N ALA A 278 -10.67 -1.16 3.84
CA ALA A 278 -11.65 -0.90 2.80
C ALA A 278 -12.62 -2.08 2.62
N LYS A 279 -13.83 -1.77 2.14
CA LYS A 279 -14.77 -2.76 1.64
C LYS A 279 -14.69 -2.77 0.12
N ILE A 280 -14.18 -3.86 -0.46
CA ILE A 280 -13.91 -3.97 -1.89
C ILE A 280 -14.84 -5.03 -2.49
N THR A 281 -15.57 -4.65 -3.54
CA THR A 281 -16.24 -5.59 -4.46
C THR A 281 -15.51 -5.48 -5.79
N ASN A 282 -14.98 -6.60 -6.29
CA ASN A 282 -14.16 -6.63 -7.49
C ASN A 282 -14.76 -7.58 -8.52
N ASP A 283 -15.41 -7.07 -9.56
CA ASP A 283 -15.84 -7.82 -10.75
C ASP A 283 -14.99 -7.50 -11.99
N GLY A 284 -14.03 -6.59 -11.87
CA GLY A 284 -12.95 -6.34 -12.83
C GLY A 284 -11.63 -7.00 -12.42
N LEU A 285 -10.53 -6.27 -12.59
CA LEU A 285 -9.17 -6.68 -12.25
C LEU A 285 -8.63 -5.86 -11.08
N LEU A 286 -8.18 -6.54 -10.03
CA LEU A 286 -7.57 -5.95 -8.85
C LEU A 286 -6.18 -6.54 -8.62
N ASP A 287 -5.15 -5.72 -8.76
CA ASP A 287 -3.77 -6.15 -8.56
C ASP A 287 -3.15 -5.52 -7.31
N PHE A 288 -2.48 -6.35 -6.52
CA PHE A 288 -1.52 -5.97 -5.49
C PHE A 288 -0.13 -6.33 -6.00
N PHE A 289 0.71 -5.32 -6.23
CA PHE A 289 2.04 -5.45 -6.82
C PHE A 289 3.13 -4.98 -5.86
N ALA A 290 4.38 -5.45 -6.05
CA ALA A 290 5.52 -5.16 -5.20
C ALA A 290 5.28 -5.54 -3.72
N SER A 291 5.61 -4.67 -2.76
CA SER A 291 5.43 -4.92 -1.31
C SER A 291 4.06 -4.45 -0.78
N SER A 292 3.05 -4.33 -1.64
CA SER A 292 1.73 -3.82 -1.25
C SER A 292 0.93 -4.84 -0.42
N SER A 293 -0.13 -4.38 0.26
CA SER A 293 -0.92 -5.23 1.15
C SER A 293 -2.44 -5.03 1.06
N ALA A 294 -3.23 -6.12 1.10
CA ALA A 294 -4.67 -6.01 1.31
C ALA A 294 -5.05 -5.60 2.76
N GLY A 295 -4.09 -5.53 3.68
CA GLY A 295 -4.26 -5.00 5.03
C GLY A 295 -5.33 -5.75 5.85
N LYS A 296 -6.42 -5.07 6.17
CA LYS A 296 -7.60 -5.58 6.89
C LYS A 296 -8.87 -5.49 6.03
N ALA A 297 -8.72 -5.35 4.72
CA ALA A 297 -9.85 -5.17 3.83
C ALA A 297 -10.84 -6.33 3.92
N THR A 298 -12.11 -6.03 3.65
CA THR A 298 -13.12 -7.04 3.33
C THR A 298 -13.30 -7.03 1.82
N LEU A 299 -12.88 -8.09 1.16
CA LEU A 299 -12.84 -8.19 -0.30
C LEU A 299 -13.75 -9.33 -0.77
N ALA A 300 -14.74 -8.98 -1.58
CA ALA A 300 -15.53 -9.91 -2.37
C ALA A 300 -15.02 -9.89 -3.81
N ASN A 301 -14.38 -10.97 -4.22
CA ASN A 301 -13.84 -11.13 -5.57
C ASN A 301 -14.85 -11.88 -6.42
N GLU A 302 -15.36 -11.22 -7.45
CA GLU A 302 -16.28 -11.72 -8.48
C GLU A 302 -15.60 -11.75 -9.87
N GLY A 303 -14.45 -11.08 -10.02
CA GLY A 303 -13.59 -11.09 -11.20
C GLY A 303 -12.21 -11.67 -10.91
N THR A 304 -11.14 -10.92 -11.19
CA THR A 304 -9.75 -11.36 -10.99
C THR A 304 -9.07 -10.52 -9.91
N THR A 305 -8.49 -11.17 -8.91
CA THR A 305 -7.61 -10.54 -7.92
C THR A 305 -6.24 -11.22 -7.92
N ASN A 306 -5.17 -10.45 -8.08
CA ASN A 306 -3.80 -10.96 -8.05
C ASN A 306 -2.97 -10.32 -6.94
N PHE A 307 -2.15 -11.13 -6.30
CA PHE A 307 -1.02 -10.70 -5.48
C PHE A 307 0.25 -11.10 -6.21
N LEU A 308 1.09 -10.13 -6.57
CA LEU A 308 2.32 -10.31 -7.35
C LEU A 308 3.56 -9.91 -6.55
N GLU A 309 4.72 -10.34 -7.00
CA GLU A 309 6.04 -10.09 -6.40
C GLU A 309 6.12 -10.46 -4.90
N THR A 310 6.26 -9.48 -4.01
CA THR A 310 6.39 -9.68 -2.55
C THR A 310 5.13 -9.23 -1.79
N SER A 311 4.00 -9.06 -2.48
CA SER A 311 2.80 -8.47 -1.90
C SER A 311 2.10 -9.45 -0.95
N ASN A 312 1.16 -8.95 -0.14
CA ASN A 312 0.49 -9.82 0.83
C ASN A 312 -0.99 -9.51 1.07
N ALA A 313 -1.75 -10.53 1.48
CA ALA A 313 -3.15 -10.37 1.88
C ALA A 313 -3.32 -9.82 3.32
N GLY A 314 -2.23 -9.65 4.07
CA GLY A 314 -2.27 -9.17 5.45
C GLY A 314 -3.14 -10.03 6.38
N SER A 315 -4.15 -9.39 6.96
CA SER A 315 -5.20 -10.01 7.78
C SER A 315 -6.59 -9.82 7.17
N ALA A 316 -6.66 -9.64 5.85
CA ALA A 316 -7.89 -9.39 5.12
C ALA A 316 -8.89 -10.55 5.23
N LYS A 317 -10.17 -10.22 5.06
CA LYS A 317 -11.23 -11.20 4.82
C LYS A 317 -11.51 -11.25 3.32
N LEU A 318 -11.05 -12.31 2.67
CA LEU A 318 -11.17 -12.51 1.23
C LEU A 318 -12.24 -13.57 0.95
N THR A 319 -13.19 -13.26 0.07
CA THR A 319 -14.14 -14.24 -0.47
C THR A 319 -13.97 -14.29 -1.98
N ASN A 320 -13.44 -15.40 -2.49
CA ASN A 320 -13.36 -15.68 -3.91
C ASN A 320 -14.66 -16.35 -4.35
N GLN A 321 -15.52 -15.64 -5.07
CA GLN A 321 -16.85 -16.09 -5.45
C GLN A 321 -16.80 -17.10 -6.61
N ALA A 322 -17.90 -17.81 -6.84
CA ALA A 322 -17.99 -18.75 -7.96
C ALA A 322 -17.69 -18.06 -9.30
N GLY A 323 -16.75 -18.60 -10.07
CA GLY A 323 -16.31 -18.04 -11.37
C GLY A 323 -15.20 -16.99 -11.26
N ALA A 324 -14.81 -16.58 -10.04
CA ALA A 324 -13.76 -15.60 -9.82
C ALA A 324 -12.37 -16.25 -9.68
N SER A 325 -11.31 -15.51 -9.99
CA SER A 325 -9.91 -15.96 -9.87
C SER A 325 -9.18 -15.17 -8.80
N LEU A 326 -8.54 -15.87 -7.85
CA LEU A 326 -7.70 -15.28 -6.81
C LEU A 326 -6.33 -15.96 -6.84
N THR A 327 -5.28 -15.22 -7.19
CA THR A 327 -3.95 -15.82 -7.37
C THR A 327 -2.85 -15.08 -6.59
N PHE A 328 -1.98 -15.85 -5.96
CA PHE A 328 -0.74 -15.41 -5.33
C PHE A 328 0.45 -15.89 -6.17
N PHE A 329 1.10 -14.98 -6.88
CA PHE A 329 2.28 -15.22 -7.74
C PHE A 329 3.60 -14.95 -7.02
N ASP A 330 4.71 -15.27 -7.68
CA ASP A 330 6.07 -14.95 -7.25
C ASP A 330 6.35 -15.37 -5.80
N THR A 331 6.67 -14.44 -4.91
CA THR A 331 6.93 -14.68 -3.47
C THR A 331 5.83 -14.11 -2.58
N SER A 332 4.66 -13.82 -3.14
CA SER A 332 3.55 -13.20 -2.42
C SER A 332 2.96 -14.11 -1.34
N SER A 333 2.29 -13.52 -0.36
CA SER A 333 1.84 -14.23 0.84
C SER A 333 0.38 -13.98 1.23
N ALA A 334 -0.34 -15.03 1.63
CA ALA A 334 -1.65 -14.86 2.25
C ALA A 334 -1.58 -14.40 3.73
N GLU A 335 -0.39 -14.33 4.32
CA GLU A 335 -0.12 -13.97 5.72
C GLU A 335 -1.09 -14.61 6.72
N THR A 336 -1.97 -13.84 7.35
CA THR A 336 -2.96 -14.28 8.35
C THR A 336 -4.39 -14.12 7.84
N ALA A 337 -4.57 -13.93 6.53
CA ALA A 337 -5.86 -13.69 5.91
C ALA A 337 -6.83 -14.84 6.17
N LYS A 338 -8.11 -14.49 6.18
CA LYS A 338 -9.22 -15.45 6.19
C LYS A 338 -9.79 -15.52 4.78
N ILE A 339 -9.54 -16.62 4.10
CA ILE A 339 -9.91 -16.81 2.71
C ILE A 339 -11.04 -17.84 2.64
N THR A 340 -12.15 -17.46 2.01
CA THR A 340 -13.20 -18.40 1.60
C THR A 340 -13.16 -18.51 0.09
N ASN A 341 -12.81 -19.69 -0.42
CA ASN A 341 -12.80 -19.97 -1.85
C ASN A 341 -14.06 -20.74 -2.23
N ASN A 342 -14.91 -20.14 -3.06
CA ASN A 342 -16.10 -20.75 -3.63
C ASN A 342 -15.95 -21.00 -5.14
N SER A 343 -14.78 -20.69 -5.71
CA SER A 343 -14.56 -20.75 -7.14
C SER A 343 -13.94 -22.07 -7.57
N PHE A 344 -14.47 -22.63 -8.64
CA PHE A 344 -13.96 -23.83 -9.29
C PHE A 344 -13.15 -23.42 -10.51
N ASN A 345 -12.10 -24.16 -10.80
CA ASN A 345 -11.45 -24.07 -12.09
C ASN A 345 -12.39 -24.64 -13.15
N ASP A 346 -12.83 -23.80 -14.09
CA ASP A 346 -13.71 -24.22 -15.18
C ASP A 346 -12.93 -24.54 -16.46
N GLY A 347 -11.60 -24.41 -16.44
CA GLY A 347 -10.70 -24.70 -17.54
C GLY A 347 -10.79 -23.71 -18.72
N VAL A 348 -11.52 -22.60 -18.56
CA VAL A 348 -11.71 -21.60 -19.63
C VAL A 348 -11.47 -20.17 -19.16
N ASN A 349 -12.06 -19.77 -18.03
CA ASN A 349 -12.08 -18.36 -17.58
C ASN A 349 -11.78 -18.18 -16.09
N SER A 350 -11.90 -19.23 -15.28
CA SER A 350 -11.65 -19.16 -13.85
C SER A 350 -10.65 -20.23 -13.41
N PHE A 351 -9.72 -19.84 -12.55
CA PHE A 351 -8.67 -20.71 -12.02
C PHE A 351 -8.85 -21.03 -10.53
N GLY A 352 -9.96 -20.64 -9.92
CA GLY A 352 -10.17 -20.88 -8.49
C GLY A 352 -9.28 -19.98 -7.61
N LEU A 353 -8.75 -20.56 -6.53
CA LEU A 353 -7.71 -19.96 -5.69
C LEU A 353 -6.38 -20.64 -5.98
N GLN A 354 -5.34 -19.88 -6.31
CA GLN A 354 -4.03 -20.44 -6.65
C GLN A 354 -2.88 -19.77 -5.90
N PHE A 355 -1.88 -20.59 -5.54
CA PHE A 355 -0.54 -20.15 -5.18
C PHE A 355 0.42 -20.67 -6.24
N GLN A 356 1.13 -19.77 -6.92
CA GLN A 356 2.07 -20.08 -8.00
C GLN A 356 3.49 -19.69 -7.62
N ASP A 357 4.46 -20.23 -8.37
CA ASP A 357 5.90 -19.97 -8.20
C ASP A 357 6.40 -20.24 -6.78
N ALA A 358 6.72 -19.23 -5.97
CA ALA A 358 7.11 -19.35 -4.56
C ALA A 358 6.05 -18.76 -3.61
N GLY A 359 4.80 -18.62 -4.08
CA GLY A 359 3.69 -18.08 -3.33
C GLY A 359 3.39 -18.90 -2.07
N ASN A 360 2.94 -18.21 -1.01
CA ASN A 360 2.92 -18.81 0.34
C ASN A 360 1.61 -18.56 1.09
N ALA A 361 0.85 -19.61 1.38
CA ALA A 361 -0.38 -19.50 2.20
C ALA A 361 -0.11 -19.10 3.67
N SER A 362 1.14 -19.15 4.11
CA SER A 362 1.65 -18.61 5.37
C SER A 362 0.85 -19.10 6.58
N ASN A 363 0.33 -18.22 7.43
CA ASN A 363 -0.47 -18.58 8.62
C ASN A 363 -1.97 -18.39 8.38
N SER A 364 -2.42 -18.40 7.12
CA SER A 364 -3.80 -18.08 6.76
C SER A 364 -4.77 -19.18 7.21
N THR A 365 -6.05 -18.83 7.21
CA THR A 365 -7.14 -19.82 7.29
C THR A 365 -7.89 -19.83 5.97
N ILE A 366 -7.86 -20.96 5.28
CA ILE A 366 -8.49 -21.15 3.98
C ILE A 366 -9.66 -22.14 4.16
N VAL A 367 -10.86 -21.69 3.84
CA VAL A 367 -12.05 -22.53 3.67
C VAL A 367 -12.27 -22.71 2.18
N ASN A 368 -12.02 -23.92 1.69
CA ASN A 368 -12.10 -24.27 0.30
C ASN A 368 -13.37 -25.07 -0.01
N ASN A 369 -14.30 -24.43 -0.72
CA ASN A 369 -15.52 -25.03 -1.27
C ASN A 369 -15.40 -25.27 -2.79
N GLY A 370 -14.33 -24.79 -3.43
CA GLY A 370 -14.05 -24.93 -4.85
C GLY A 370 -12.69 -25.59 -5.11
N GLU A 371 -11.92 -25.08 -6.08
CA GLU A 371 -10.57 -25.57 -6.40
C GLU A 371 -9.50 -24.66 -5.80
N LEU A 372 -8.56 -25.26 -5.06
CA LEU A 372 -7.37 -24.62 -4.49
C LEU A 372 -6.12 -25.32 -5.01
N ASP A 373 -5.25 -24.59 -5.71
CA ASP A 373 -4.03 -25.17 -6.25
C ASP A 373 -2.78 -24.55 -5.65
N PHE A 374 -1.79 -25.40 -5.39
CA PHE A 374 -0.40 -25.03 -5.12
C PHE A 374 0.47 -25.54 -6.28
N PHE A 375 1.02 -24.63 -7.09
CA PHE A 375 1.87 -24.93 -8.25
C PHE A 375 3.35 -24.68 -7.97
N HIS A 376 4.22 -25.21 -8.84
CA HIS A 376 5.66 -24.95 -8.86
C HIS A 376 6.33 -25.13 -7.49
N ASN A 377 7.00 -24.12 -6.93
CA ASN A 377 7.70 -24.17 -5.64
C ASN A 377 6.88 -23.55 -4.47
N SER A 378 5.57 -23.40 -4.65
CA SER A 378 4.70 -22.73 -3.68
C SER A 378 4.54 -23.57 -2.40
N THR A 379 4.04 -22.94 -1.33
CA THR A 379 3.84 -23.64 -0.06
C THR A 379 2.55 -23.29 0.67
N ALA A 380 1.94 -24.31 1.28
CA ALA A 380 0.84 -24.12 2.23
C ALA A 380 1.30 -23.51 3.58
N GLY A 381 2.61 -23.38 3.83
CA GLY A 381 3.16 -22.71 5.00
C GLY A 381 2.73 -23.37 6.33
N ASN A 382 2.24 -22.57 7.27
CA ASN A 382 1.64 -23.01 8.55
C ASN A 382 0.12 -22.84 8.54
N SER A 383 -0.51 -22.79 7.36
CA SER A 383 -1.92 -22.44 7.23
C SER A 383 -2.84 -23.51 7.82
N THR A 384 -4.10 -23.14 8.05
CA THR A 384 -5.17 -24.12 8.24
C THR A 384 -6.03 -24.14 6.98
N ILE A 385 -6.06 -25.28 6.30
CA ILE A 385 -6.83 -25.48 5.07
C ILE A 385 -7.95 -26.47 5.36
N ILE A 386 -9.19 -26.02 5.14
CA ILE A 386 -10.40 -26.83 5.31
C ILE A 386 -11.02 -27.02 3.94
N THR A 387 -11.00 -28.23 3.43
CA THR A 387 -11.68 -28.55 2.17
C THR A 387 -13.05 -29.19 2.47
N ASN A 388 -14.11 -28.52 2.03
CA ASN A 388 -15.50 -28.93 2.24
C ASN A 388 -16.01 -29.82 1.10
N SER A 389 -17.24 -30.32 1.25
CA SER A 389 -17.89 -31.16 0.23
C SER A 389 -17.88 -30.49 -1.15
N GLY A 390 -17.35 -31.20 -2.16
CA GLY A 390 -17.17 -30.68 -3.52
C GLY A 390 -15.88 -29.89 -3.72
N GLY A 391 -15.26 -29.39 -2.66
CA GLY A 391 -13.96 -28.72 -2.73
C GLY A 391 -12.82 -29.71 -2.98
N SER A 392 -11.81 -29.27 -3.72
CA SER A 392 -10.57 -30.00 -3.96
C SER A 392 -9.37 -29.08 -3.77
N ALA A 393 -8.32 -29.58 -3.12
CA ALA A 393 -7.04 -28.91 -3.01
C ALA A 393 -5.94 -29.77 -3.64
N PHE A 394 -5.20 -29.22 -4.60
CA PHE A 394 -4.16 -29.92 -5.35
C PHE A 394 -2.77 -29.37 -5.00
N PHE A 395 -1.82 -30.27 -4.78
CA PHE A 395 -0.39 -29.95 -4.71
C PHE A 395 0.28 -30.49 -5.97
N ILE A 396 0.80 -29.58 -6.77
CA ILE A 396 1.28 -29.83 -8.14
C ILE A 396 2.78 -29.48 -8.22
N ASP A 397 3.52 -30.21 -9.06
CA ASP A 397 4.97 -30.07 -9.28
C ASP A 397 5.80 -30.19 -7.99
N ASN A 398 6.61 -29.18 -7.65
CA ASN A 398 7.52 -29.17 -6.51
C ASN A 398 6.90 -28.50 -5.26
N SER A 399 5.58 -28.31 -5.23
CA SER A 399 4.93 -27.57 -4.15
C SER A 399 5.00 -28.34 -2.82
N SER A 400 4.91 -27.60 -1.72
CA SER A 400 5.07 -28.14 -0.37
C SER A 400 3.88 -27.88 0.53
N GLY A 401 3.43 -28.91 1.23
CA GLY A 401 2.44 -28.79 2.30
C GLY A 401 2.93 -28.07 3.56
N GLY A 402 4.24 -27.84 3.68
CA GLY A 402 4.86 -27.15 4.80
C GLY A 402 4.51 -27.79 6.16
N ASN A 403 4.11 -26.97 7.11
CA ASN A 403 3.62 -27.38 8.42
C ASN A 403 2.10 -27.12 8.56
N ALA A 404 1.38 -27.06 7.43
CA ALA A 404 -0.04 -26.74 7.39
C ALA A 404 -0.91 -27.81 8.06
N LYS A 405 -2.05 -27.38 8.59
CA LYS A 405 -3.12 -28.25 9.08
C LYS A 405 -4.16 -28.44 7.98
N LEU A 406 -4.25 -29.65 7.45
CA LEU A 406 -5.17 -30.00 6.37
C LEU A 406 -6.38 -30.75 6.94
N ILE A 407 -7.59 -30.26 6.67
CA ILE A 407 -8.84 -30.82 7.17
C ILE A 407 -9.75 -31.14 5.98
N ALA A 408 -9.87 -32.41 5.64
CA ALA A 408 -10.80 -32.88 4.61
C ALA A 408 -12.15 -33.19 5.27
N ASN A 409 -13.14 -32.31 5.12
CA ASN A 409 -14.50 -32.65 5.54
C ASN A 409 -15.11 -33.69 4.59
N SER A 410 -16.23 -34.31 4.98
CA SER A 410 -16.87 -35.34 4.14
C SER A 410 -17.17 -34.80 2.73
N GLY A 411 -16.70 -35.53 1.71
CA GLY A 411 -16.78 -35.15 0.30
C GLY A 411 -15.79 -34.07 -0.15
N GLY A 412 -14.89 -33.60 0.73
CA GLY A 412 -13.77 -32.73 0.39
C GLY A 412 -12.49 -33.54 0.17
N LYS A 413 -11.59 -33.00 -0.66
CA LYS A 413 -10.42 -33.72 -1.15
C LYS A 413 -9.11 -32.93 -1.01
N PHE A 414 -8.04 -33.60 -0.60
CA PHE A 414 -6.66 -33.20 -0.87
C PHE A 414 -6.03 -34.19 -1.85
N ASP A 415 -5.35 -33.69 -2.87
CA ASP A 415 -4.68 -34.51 -3.88
C ASP A 415 -3.23 -34.08 -4.05
N PHE A 416 -2.33 -35.01 -3.75
CA PHE A 416 -0.90 -34.86 -3.89
C PHE A 416 -0.35 -35.61 -5.10
N SER A 417 -1.20 -36.29 -5.88
CA SER A 417 -0.75 -37.18 -6.96
C SER A 417 -0.07 -36.47 -8.13
N PHE A 418 -0.25 -35.16 -8.26
CA PHE A 418 0.49 -34.32 -9.20
C PHE A 418 1.79 -33.75 -8.64
N GLY A 419 2.01 -33.88 -7.33
CA GLY A 419 3.15 -33.32 -6.62
C GLY A 419 4.28 -34.33 -6.53
N SER A 420 5.49 -33.80 -6.39
CA SER A 420 6.74 -34.52 -6.15
C SER A 420 7.48 -34.02 -4.91
N GLY A 421 6.93 -33.00 -4.22
CA GLY A 421 7.53 -32.32 -3.08
C GLY A 421 8.67 -31.37 -3.47
N GLN A 422 9.13 -30.54 -2.52
CA GLN A 422 10.11 -29.48 -2.79
C GLN A 422 11.39 -29.98 -3.48
N ASN A 423 11.83 -31.21 -3.14
CA ASN A 423 13.05 -31.81 -3.67
C ASN A 423 12.83 -32.67 -4.93
N GLY A 424 11.58 -32.84 -5.38
CA GLY A 424 11.24 -33.70 -6.50
C GLY A 424 11.46 -35.20 -6.24
N ASP A 425 11.53 -35.63 -4.98
CA ASP A 425 11.85 -36.99 -4.56
C ASP A 425 10.62 -37.82 -4.19
N GLY A 426 9.41 -37.31 -4.45
CA GLY A 426 8.15 -37.96 -4.12
C GLY A 426 7.83 -37.91 -2.62
N LYS A 427 8.50 -37.04 -1.86
CA LYS A 427 8.29 -36.89 -0.42
C LYS A 427 7.66 -35.54 -0.11
N ILE A 428 6.45 -35.58 0.41
CA ILE A 428 5.66 -34.39 0.72
C ILE A 428 5.44 -34.36 2.23
N ALA A 429 5.66 -33.21 2.85
CA ALA A 429 5.41 -33.01 4.28
C ALA A 429 4.27 -32.02 4.50
N VAL A 430 3.43 -32.31 5.49
CA VAL A 430 2.41 -31.42 6.04
C VAL A 430 2.48 -31.45 7.57
N GLY A 431 1.92 -30.45 8.24
CA GLY A 431 1.87 -30.41 9.70
C GLY A 431 0.99 -31.54 10.25
N SER A 432 -0.26 -31.61 9.79
CA SER A 432 -1.21 -32.65 10.21
C SER A 432 -2.37 -32.79 9.23
N ILE A 433 -2.97 -33.97 9.16
CA ILE A 433 -4.18 -34.28 8.37
C ILE A 433 -5.34 -34.68 9.28
N ALA A 434 -6.58 -34.31 8.93
CA ALA A 434 -7.77 -34.66 9.70
C ALA A 434 -9.04 -34.72 8.83
N GLY A 435 -10.09 -35.33 9.36
CA GLY A 435 -11.45 -35.25 8.83
C GLY A 435 -11.95 -36.51 8.11
N ALA A 436 -13.16 -36.42 7.56
CA ALA A 436 -13.92 -37.52 6.96
C ALA A 436 -13.84 -37.59 5.43
N GLY A 437 -13.10 -36.68 4.80
CA GLY A 437 -12.88 -36.64 3.35
C GLY A 437 -11.70 -37.51 2.89
N ASP A 438 -11.23 -37.25 1.68
CA ASP A 438 -10.24 -38.08 1.01
C ASP A 438 -8.87 -37.40 0.89
N PHE A 439 -7.82 -38.16 1.13
CA PHE A 439 -6.44 -37.79 0.84
C PHE A 439 -5.88 -38.73 -0.24
N TRP A 440 -5.58 -38.20 -1.42
CA TRP A 440 -5.01 -38.94 -2.54
C TRP A 440 -3.52 -38.67 -2.62
N LEU A 441 -2.70 -39.68 -2.41
CA LEU A 441 -1.25 -39.51 -2.28
C LEU A 441 -0.50 -39.76 -3.59
N GLY A 442 -1.16 -40.30 -4.62
CA GLY A 442 -0.50 -40.76 -5.83
C GLY A 442 0.44 -41.92 -5.56
N GLY A 443 1.70 -41.77 -5.95
CA GLY A 443 2.81 -42.66 -5.58
C GLY A 443 3.72 -42.08 -4.49
N ASN A 444 3.29 -41.01 -3.80
CA ASN A 444 4.16 -40.26 -2.89
C ASN A 444 4.19 -40.83 -1.46
N GLU A 445 5.25 -40.48 -0.74
CA GLU A 445 5.32 -40.55 0.72
C GLU A 445 4.80 -39.25 1.32
N LEU A 446 3.71 -39.33 2.10
CA LEU A 446 3.21 -38.20 2.88
C LEU A 446 3.72 -38.30 4.32
N THR A 447 4.52 -37.32 4.74
CA THR A 447 4.97 -37.16 6.13
C THR A 447 4.05 -36.20 6.89
N VAL A 448 3.59 -36.60 8.07
CA VAL A 448 2.71 -35.82 8.96
C VAL A 448 3.25 -35.77 10.38
N GLY A 449 2.81 -34.79 11.17
CA GLY A 449 3.11 -34.66 12.60
C GLY A 449 4.10 -33.54 12.95
N GLY A 450 4.57 -32.77 11.97
CA GLY A 450 5.51 -31.65 12.19
C GLY A 450 4.99 -30.57 13.15
N ASN A 451 3.68 -30.46 13.34
CA ASN A 451 3.04 -29.51 14.26
C ASN A 451 2.62 -30.13 15.61
N ASN A 452 2.97 -31.40 15.87
CA ASN A 452 2.59 -32.16 17.08
C ASN A 452 1.07 -32.20 17.36
N ALA A 453 0.22 -32.01 16.35
CA ALA A 453 -1.22 -32.05 16.54
C ALA A 453 -1.75 -33.49 16.59
N SER A 454 -2.52 -33.81 17.64
CA SER A 454 -3.32 -35.03 17.70
C SER A 454 -4.61 -34.85 16.90
N THR A 455 -4.79 -35.64 15.85
CA THR A 455 -5.88 -35.51 14.89
C THR A 455 -6.48 -36.87 14.55
N THR A 456 -7.65 -36.88 13.92
CA THR A 456 -8.33 -38.10 13.45
C THR A 456 -8.66 -37.96 11.98
N VAL A 457 -8.23 -38.94 11.19
CA VAL A 457 -8.72 -39.15 9.83
C VAL A 457 -9.77 -40.25 9.92
N SER A 458 -11.03 -39.88 9.72
CA SER A 458 -12.17 -40.81 9.66
C SER A 458 -12.62 -41.11 8.24
N GLY A 459 -12.00 -40.45 7.25
CA GLY A 459 -12.18 -40.72 5.83
C GLY A 459 -11.13 -41.69 5.33
N SER A 460 -10.69 -41.50 4.09
CA SER A 460 -9.82 -42.45 3.39
C SER A 460 -8.49 -41.80 2.99
N ILE A 461 -7.45 -42.64 2.96
CA ILE A 461 -6.14 -42.31 2.41
C ILE A 461 -5.89 -43.31 1.30
N HIS A 462 -5.67 -42.81 0.10
CA HIS A 462 -5.56 -43.61 -1.12
C HIS A 462 -4.19 -43.40 -1.78
N ASP A 463 -3.69 -44.42 -2.47
CA ASP A 463 -2.79 -44.19 -3.60
C ASP A 463 -3.60 -43.74 -4.84
N GLY A 464 -2.92 -43.33 -5.89
CA GLY A 464 -3.56 -42.75 -7.08
C GLY A 464 -4.10 -41.34 -6.83
N GLY A 465 -5.09 -40.93 -7.62
CA GLY A 465 -5.59 -39.55 -7.67
C GLY A 465 -5.69 -39.08 -9.13
N ASN A 466 -5.92 -37.79 -9.33
CA ASN A 466 -6.05 -37.24 -10.69
C ASN A 466 -4.74 -37.35 -11.49
N GLY A 467 -3.58 -37.30 -10.83
CA GLY A 467 -2.25 -37.54 -11.41
C GLY A 467 -1.85 -39.01 -11.52
N GLY A 468 -2.67 -39.93 -11.00
CA GLY A 468 -2.37 -41.37 -10.97
C GLY A 468 -1.30 -41.74 -9.92
N GLY A 469 -0.56 -42.83 -10.17
CA GLY A 469 0.42 -43.39 -9.22
C GLY A 469 -0.13 -44.53 -8.35
N ALA A 470 0.77 -45.31 -7.76
CA ALA A 470 0.44 -46.43 -6.86
C ALA A 470 1.55 -46.62 -5.81
N GLY A 471 1.23 -47.30 -4.70
CA GLY A 471 2.22 -47.65 -3.67
C GLY A 471 2.60 -46.51 -2.73
N ALA A 472 1.70 -45.56 -2.52
CA ALA A 472 1.88 -44.46 -1.58
C ALA A 472 2.15 -44.96 -0.14
N SER A 473 2.83 -44.12 0.63
CA SER A 473 3.10 -44.37 2.06
C SER A 473 2.73 -43.17 2.92
N LEU A 474 2.39 -43.44 4.18
CA LEU A 474 2.17 -42.42 5.20
C LEU A 474 3.20 -42.60 6.31
N VAL A 475 3.93 -41.54 6.62
CA VAL A 475 4.91 -41.49 7.71
C VAL A 475 4.43 -40.50 8.77
N LYS A 476 4.35 -40.95 10.03
CA LYS A 476 4.09 -40.07 11.19
C LYS A 476 5.40 -39.82 11.92
N ILE A 477 5.71 -38.55 12.18
CA ILE A 477 6.85 -38.11 13.00
C ILE A 477 6.38 -37.37 14.23
N GLY A 478 7.16 -37.44 15.32
CA GLY A 478 6.74 -36.99 16.67
C GLY A 478 5.54 -37.78 17.16
#